data_AF-A0A6G3U1R7-F1
#
_entry.id   AF-A0A6G3U1R7-F1
#
_cell.length_a   1.000
_cell.length_b   1.000
_cell.length_c   1.000
_cell.angle_alpha   90.00
_cell.angle_beta   90.00
_cell.angle_gamma   90.00
#
_symmetry.space_group_name_H-M   'P 1'
#
loop_
_entity.id
_entity.type
_entity.pdbx_description
1 polymer ?
#
loop_
_entity_poly.entity_id
_entity_poly.type
_entity_poly.pdbx_seq_one_letter_code
_entity_poly.pdbx_strand_id
1 'polypeptide(L)'
;MLYPGFMSTARPPVPAPQEPIEPQELLRLGLGAEETCLRADAARNRARLLEAAARLVAERGADGLTMEAVAVAANVGKGTVFRRFGDRTGLLSALLDHSERKLQTAFLTGPPP
;
A
#
# COMPACT_ATOMS: atom_id res chain seq x y z
N MET A 1 -25.57 63.14 6.43
CA MET A 1 -24.10 63.27 6.35
C MET A 1 -23.50 62.35 7.43
N LEU A 2 -22.56 61.47 7.05
CA LEU A 2 -21.65 60.62 7.85
C LEU A 2 -22.18 59.36 8.61
N TYR A 3 -21.70 58.18 8.19
CA TYR A 3 -21.56 56.95 9.01
C TYR A 3 -20.19 56.97 9.71
N PRO A 4 -20.02 56.42 10.94
CA PRO A 4 -19.38 55.09 11.05
C PRO A 4 -19.68 54.29 12.36
N GLY A 5 -19.32 52.99 12.40
CA GLY A 5 -19.05 52.31 13.69
C GLY A 5 -19.38 50.81 13.77
N PHE A 6 -18.60 49.97 13.09
CA PHE A 6 -18.37 48.57 13.52
C PHE A 6 -17.89 48.59 14.97
N MET A 7 -18.28 47.63 15.84
CA MET A 7 -17.42 47.03 16.89
C MET A 7 -18.21 46.01 17.75
N SER A 8 -17.85 44.74 17.58
CA SER A 8 -17.54 43.82 18.68
C SER A 8 -18.69 43.31 19.56
N THR A 9 -19.40 42.27 19.09
CA THR A 9 -19.88 41.22 20.00
C THR A 9 -18.74 40.25 20.23
N ALA A 10 -18.02 40.46 21.33
CA ALA A 10 -17.05 39.58 21.99
C ALA A 10 -16.62 38.31 21.23
N ARG A 11 -15.37 38.30 20.77
CA ARG A 11 -14.63 37.08 20.41
C ARG A 11 -14.63 36.15 21.65
N PRO A 12 -14.91 34.85 21.52
CA PRO A 12 -14.82 33.92 22.65
C PRO A 12 -13.40 33.93 23.24
N PRO A 13 -13.24 33.70 24.55
CA PRO A 13 -11.92 33.67 25.17
C PRO A 13 -11.08 32.57 24.52
N VAL A 14 -9.88 32.94 24.08
CA VAL A 14 -8.86 31.98 23.62
C VAL A 14 -8.60 31.02 24.80
N PRO A 15 -8.71 29.69 24.62
CA PRO A 15 -8.33 28.76 25.67
C PRO A 15 -6.85 29.00 26.03
N ALA A 16 -6.55 28.99 27.34
CA ALA A 16 -5.22 29.18 27.89
C ALA A 16 -4.17 28.31 27.17
N PRO A 17 -2.90 28.76 27.09
CA PRO A 17 -1.84 28.07 26.37
C PRO A 17 -1.75 26.61 26.82
N GLN A 18 -1.88 25.73 25.82
CA GLN A 18 -1.80 24.28 25.93
C GLN A 18 -0.56 23.90 26.73
N GLU A 19 -0.73 23.03 27.72
CA GLU A 19 0.37 22.44 28.49
C GLU A 19 1.41 21.85 27.53
N PRO A 20 2.71 21.91 27.86
CA PRO A 20 3.75 21.31 27.03
C PRO A 20 3.41 19.84 26.84
N ILE A 21 3.22 19.42 25.59
CA ILE A 21 3.05 18.01 25.24
C ILE A 21 4.34 17.31 25.68
N GLU A 22 4.25 16.56 26.78
CA GLU A 22 5.35 15.77 27.31
C GLU A 22 5.88 14.86 26.18
N PRO A 23 7.18 14.89 25.84
CA PRO A 23 7.78 14.08 24.76
C PRO A 23 7.54 12.56 24.89
N GLN A 24 7.02 12.14 26.04
CA GLN A 24 6.79 10.77 26.46
C GLN A 24 5.54 10.15 25.80
N GLU A 25 4.61 10.97 25.30
CA GLU A 25 3.41 10.50 24.60
C GLU A 25 3.70 10.02 23.17
N LEU A 26 4.75 10.56 22.54
CA LEU A 26 5.28 10.08 21.26
C LEU A 26 5.87 8.67 21.35
N LEU A 27 6.33 8.24 22.53
CA LEU A 27 6.93 6.91 22.72
C LEU A 27 5.87 5.80 22.88
N ARG A 28 4.61 6.12 23.19
CA ARG A 28 3.50 5.15 23.25
C ARG A 28 3.02 4.69 21.86
N LEU A 29 3.46 5.35 20.79
CA LEU A 29 3.24 4.91 19.40
C LEU A 29 4.22 3.80 18.96
N GLY A 30 4.98 3.21 19.88
CA GLY A 30 5.84 2.04 19.62
C GLY A 30 5.10 0.73 19.32
N LEU A 31 3.76 0.68 19.47
CA LEU A 31 2.95 -0.52 19.17
C LEU A 31 2.43 -0.57 17.73
N GLY A 32 2.64 0.47 16.92
CA GLY A 32 2.23 0.50 15.50
C GLY A 32 3.34 0.12 14.50
N ALA A 33 4.60 0.13 14.93
CA ALA A 33 5.74 -0.15 14.06
C ALA A 33 5.78 -1.61 13.61
N GLU A 34 5.53 -2.57 14.51
CA GLU A 34 5.45 -3.98 14.14
C GLU A 34 4.22 -4.28 13.26
N GLU A 35 3.05 -3.73 13.57
CA GLU A 35 1.84 -3.99 12.79
C GLU A 35 1.89 -3.35 11.38
N THR A 36 2.58 -2.23 11.23
CA THR A 36 2.84 -1.60 9.93
C THR A 36 3.93 -2.36 9.16
N CYS A 37 4.96 -2.84 9.86
CA CYS A 37 6.02 -3.67 9.26
C CYS A 37 5.46 -4.99 8.71
N LEU A 38 4.60 -5.69 9.46
CA LEU A 38 3.94 -6.93 9.02
C LEU A 38 3.09 -6.71 7.77
N ARG A 39 2.36 -5.59 7.67
CA ARG A 39 1.61 -5.22 6.46
C ARG A 39 2.56 -4.94 5.28
N ALA A 40 3.69 -4.27 5.53
CA ALA A 40 4.71 -4.01 4.52
C ALA A 40 5.40 -5.30 4.04
N ASP A 41 5.69 -6.24 4.93
CA ASP A 41 6.26 -7.56 4.60
C ASP A 41 5.26 -8.40 3.82
N ALA A 42 3.98 -8.37 4.21
CA ALA A 42 2.91 -9.00 3.47
C ALA A 42 2.82 -8.42 2.04
N ALA A 43 2.89 -7.10 1.88
CA ALA A 43 2.89 -6.45 0.57
C ALA A 43 4.14 -6.84 -0.26
N ARG A 44 5.33 -6.83 0.35
CA ARG A 44 6.59 -7.25 -0.30
C ARG A 44 6.54 -8.72 -0.73
N ASN A 45 6.00 -9.61 0.09
CA ASN A 45 5.79 -11.01 -0.29
C ASN A 45 4.81 -11.14 -1.47
N ARG A 46 3.78 -10.27 -1.54
CA ARG A 46 2.82 -10.27 -2.66
C ARG A 46 3.52 -9.85 -3.95
N ALA A 47 4.33 -8.79 -3.89
CA ALA A 47 5.12 -8.34 -5.03
C ALA A 47 6.07 -9.44 -5.54
N ARG A 48 6.78 -10.14 -4.65
CA ARG A 48 7.67 -11.26 -5.02
C ARG A 48 6.93 -12.39 -5.73
N LEU A 49 5.75 -12.77 -5.23
CA LEU A 49 4.88 -13.76 -5.86
C LEU A 49 4.46 -13.33 -7.28
N LEU A 50 4.08 -12.06 -7.45
CA LEU A 50 3.66 -11.52 -8.74
C LEU A 50 4.82 -11.36 -9.72
N GLU A 51 6.04 -11.10 -9.24
CA GLU A 51 7.23 -11.11 -10.09
C GLU A 51 7.59 -12.52 -10.58
N ALA A 52 7.50 -13.53 -9.72
CA ALA A 52 7.68 -14.91 -10.14
C ALA A 52 6.62 -15.34 -11.17
N ALA A 53 5.36 -14.96 -10.95
CA ALA A 53 4.28 -15.17 -11.89
C ALA A 53 4.52 -14.47 -13.24
N ALA A 54 4.98 -13.21 -13.23
CA ALA A 54 5.31 -12.46 -14.44
C ALA A 54 6.38 -13.16 -15.29
N ARG A 55 7.44 -13.68 -14.64
CA ARG A 55 8.50 -14.45 -15.31
C ARG A 55 7.95 -15.72 -15.96
N LEU A 56 7.12 -16.47 -15.24
CA LEU A 56 6.49 -17.68 -15.79
C LEU A 56 5.62 -17.39 -17.01
N VAL A 57 4.86 -16.29 -16.99
CA VAL A 57 4.06 -15.86 -18.15
C VAL A 57 4.97 -15.46 -19.32
N ALA A 58 6.08 -14.76 -19.07
CA ALA A 58 7.01 -14.38 -20.12
C ALA A 58 7.69 -15.60 -20.79
N GLU A 59 7.98 -16.65 -20.02
CA GLU A 59 8.64 -17.86 -20.52
C GLU A 59 7.68 -18.85 -21.19
N ARG A 60 6.47 -19.01 -20.64
CA ARG A 60 5.56 -20.13 -20.97
C ARG A 60 4.16 -19.69 -21.42
N GLY A 61 3.92 -18.38 -21.49
CA GLY A 61 2.61 -17.81 -21.77
C GLY A 61 1.64 -17.93 -20.59
N ALA A 62 0.43 -17.39 -20.76
CA ALA A 62 -0.61 -17.41 -19.74
C ALA A 62 -1.07 -18.85 -19.38
N ASP A 63 -0.99 -19.78 -20.32
CA ASP A 63 -1.34 -21.20 -20.11
C ASP A 63 -0.39 -21.90 -19.15
N GLY A 64 0.89 -21.48 -19.12
CA GLY A 64 1.87 -21.97 -18.16
C GLY A 64 1.68 -21.42 -16.74
N LEU A 65 0.81 -20.43 -16.54
CA LEU A 65 0.56 -19.84 -15.23
C LEU A 65 -0.45 -20.67 -14.45
N THR A 66 0.07 -21.55 -13.60
CA THR A 66 -0.71 -22.33 -12.63
C THR A 66 -0.36 -21.97 -11.19
N MET A 67 -1.25 -22.27 -10.26
CA MET A 67 -1.05 -22.00 -8.83
C MET A 67 0.19 -22.72 -8.30
N GLU A 68 0.39 -23.96 -8.76
CA GLU A 68 1.55 -24.79 -8.45
C GLU A 68 2.83 -24.23 -9.05
N ALA A 69 2.81 -23.83 -10.32
CA ALA A 69 3.99 -23.26 -10.98
C ALA A 69 4.48 -22.00 -10.26
N VAL A 70 3.55 -21.11 -9.86
CA VAL A 70 3.89 -19.92 -9.09
C VAL A 70 4.41 -20.26 -7.69
N ALA A 71 3.80 -21.24 -7.01
CA ALA A 71 4.27 -21.69 -5.70
C ALA A 71 5.72 -22.19 -5.75
N VAL A 72 6.03 -23.02 -6.76
CA VAL A 72 7.39 -23.53 -7.01
C VAL A 72 8.35 -22.40 -7.36
N ALA A 73 7.98 -21.52 -8.30
CA ALA A 73 8.83 -20.43 -8.75
C ALA A 73 9.11 -19.39 -7.65
N ALA A 74 8.17 -19.16 -6.73
CA ALA A 74 8.33 -18.26 -5.59
C ALA A 74 8.87 -18.95 -4.34
N ASN A 75 9.15 -20.26 -4.38
CA ASN A 75 9.56 -21.08 -3.24
C ASN A 75 8.65 -20.94 -2.02
N VAL A 76 7.33 -20.94 -2.24
CA VAL A 76 6.32 -20.89 -1.18
C VAL A 76 5.42 -22.12 -1.22
N GLY A 77 4.82 -22.45 -0.08
CA GLY A 77 3.79 -23.49 -0.04
C GLY A 77 2.57 -23.12 -0.90
N LYS A 78 2.01 -24.11 -1.60
CA LYS A 78 0.79 -23.97 -2.42
C LYS A 78 -0.36 -23.28 -1.66
N GLY A 79 -0.57 -23.64 -0.38
CA GLY A 79 -1.60 -23.04 0.47
C GLY A 79 -1.44 -21.52 0.68
N THR A 80 -0.21 -21.00 0.62
CA THR A 80 0.04 -19.55 0.71
C THR A 80 -0.41 -18.82 -0.54
N VAL A 81 -0.22 -19.42 -1.73
CA VAL A 81 -0.69 -18.87 -3.00
C VAL A 81 -2.22 -18.89 -3.05
N PHE A 82 -2.84 -20.03 -2.69
CA PHE A 82 -4.30 -20.16 -2.62
C PHE A 82 -4.93 -19.20 -1.62
N ARG A 83 -4.39 -19.05 -0.40
CA ARG A 83 -4.92 -18.09 0.59
C ARG A 83 -4.85 -16.64 0.11
N ARG A 84 -3.88 -16.31 -0.73
CA ARG A 84 -3.60 -14.93 -1.14
C ARG A 84 -4.33 -14.52 -2.42
N PHE A 85 -4.52 -15.44 -3.35
CA PHE A 85 -5.10 -15.17 -4.67
C PHE A 85 -6.42 -15.91 -4.91
N GLY A 86 -6.78 -16.87 -4.07
CA GLY A 86 -7.97 -17.70 -4.22
C GLY A 86 -7.77 -18.77 -5.28
N ASP A 87 -7.77 -18.37 -6.53
CA ASP A 87 -7.71 -19.25 -7.70
C ASP A 87 -6.81 -18.69 -8.81
N ARG A 88 -6.73 -19.42 -9.94
CA ARG A 88 -5.93 -19.01 -11.10
C ARG A 88 -6.39 -17.68 -11.68
N THR A 89 -7.69 -17.41 -11.68
CA THR A 89 -8.26 -16.16 -12.21
C THR A 89 -7.85 -15.00 -11.31
N GLY A 90 -7.97 -15.12 -9.99
CA GLY A 90 -7.53 -14.12 -9.03
C GLY A 90 -6.03 -13.86 -9.08
N LEU A 91 -5.22 -14.90 -9.36
CA LEU A 91 -3.79 -14.76 -9.62
C LEU A 91 -3.51 -13.97 -10.90
N LEU A 92 -4.20 -14.29 -12.01
CA LEU A 92 -4.09 -13.58 -13.28
C LEU A 92 -4.51 -12.10 -13.14
N SER A 93 -5.64 -11.84 -12.49
CA SER A 93 -6.10 -10.47 -12.22
C SER A 93 -5.08 -9.70 -11.39
N ALA A 94 -4.56 -10.30 -10.31
CA ALA A 94 -3.54 -9.65 -9.49
C ALA A 94 -2.23 -9.37 -10.25
N LEU A 95 -1.88 -10.23 -11.22
CA LEU A 95 -0.72 -10.04 -12.08
C LEU A 95 -0.91 -8.90 -13.08
N LEU A 96 -2.11 -8.77 -13.66
CA LEU A 96 -2.47 -7.65 -14.53
C LEU A 96 -2.41 -6.33 -13.76
N ASP A 97 -3.03 -6.24 -12.59
CA ASP A 97 -3.00 -5.05 -11.72
C ASP A 97 -1.58 -4.62 -11.38
N HIS A 98 -0.70 -5.58 -11.09
CA HIS A 98 0.70 -5.30 -10.76
C HIS A 98 1.49 -4.79 -11.95
N SER A 99 1.25 -5.36 -13.13
CA SER A 99 1.87 -4.92 -14.38
C SER A 99 1.40 -3.51 -14.75
N GLU A 100 0.10 -3.24 -14.60
CA GLU A 100 -0.49 -1.92 -14.83
C GLU A 100 0.14 -0.86 -13.91
N ARG A 101 0.26 -1.14 -12.61
CA ARG A 101 0.91 -0.23 -11.66
C ARG A 101 2.37 0.04 -12.01
N LYS A 102 3.11 -0.97 -12.47
CA LYS A 102 4.50 -0.80 -12.93
C LYS A 102 4.55 0.13 -14.15
N LEU A 103 3.65 -0.06 -15.11
CA LEU A 103 3.53 0.82 -16.28
C LEU A 103 3.17 2.25 -15.87
N GLN A 104 2.11 2.44 -15.08
CA GLN A 104 1.69 3.75 -14.57
C GLN A 104 2.83 4.46 -13.86
N THR A 105 3.56 3.77 -12.98
CA THR A 105 4.73 4.33 -12.29
C THR A 105 5.79 4.76 -13.30
N ALA A 106 6.14 3.90 -14.25
CA ALA A 106 7.13 4.23 -15.28
C ALA A 106 6.72 5.46 -16.12
N PHE A 107 5.45 5.56 -16.50
CA PHE A 107 4.89 6.72 -17.20
C PHE A 107 4.93 8.01 -16.35
N LEU A 108 4.68 7.92 -15.04
CA LEU A 108 4.62 9.07 -14.15
C LEU A 108 6.01 9.57 -13.71
N THR A 109 7.03 8.71 -13.69
CA THR A 109 8.36 9.04 -13.12
C THR A 109 9.52 9.01 -14.14
N GLY A 110 9.29 8.78 -15.43
CA GLY A 110 10.33 8.72 -16.47
C GLY A 110 9.83 9.09 -17.87
N PRO A 111 10.72 9.12 -18.91
CA PRO A 111 10.28 9.30 -20.29
C PRO A 111 9.47 8.09 -20.75
N PRO A 112 8.41 8.29 -21.55
CA PRO A 112 7.46 7.23 -21.90
C PRO A 112 8.16 6.07 -22.66
N PRO A 113 7.74 4.81 -22.42
CA PRO A 113 8.22 3.64 -23.15
C PRO A 113 7.80 3.65 -24.63
#